data_AF-A0A947FRJ7-F1
#
_entry.id   AF-A0A947FRJ7-F1
#
_cell.length_a   1.000
_cell.length_b   1.000
_cell.length_c   1.000
_cell.angle_alpha   90.00
_cell.angle_beta   90.00
_cell.angle_gamma   90.00
#
_symmetry.space_group_name_H-M   'P 1'
#
loop_
_entity.id
_entity.type
_entity.pdbx_description
1 polymer ?
#
loop_
_entity_poly.entity_id
_entity_poly.type
_entity_poly.pdbx_seq_one_letter_code
_entity_poly.pdbx_strand_id
1 'polypeptide(L)'
;MLMRREPARDADWSMTPAGEPRGYIDPHALDELWFHTGTACNLSCPFCLEGSTPGDGRLDRVTLADLRPLMDEAVTLGVKQLSFTGGEPFIVKDFVNILD
;
A
#
# COMPACT_ATOMS: atom_id res chain seq x y z
N MET A 1 -14.72 8.28 -19.98
CA MET A 1 -14.24 6.89 -20.13
C MET A 1 -12.87 6.96 -20.81
N LEU A 2 -11.82 7.22 -20.03
CA LEU A 2 -10.44 7.27 -20.51
C LEU A 2 -9.84 5.89 -20.24
N MET A 3 -9.76 5.06 -21.28
CA MET A 3 -8.93 3.87 -21.28
C MET A 3 -7.47 4.34 -21.10
N ARG A 4 -6.89 4.13 -19.92
CA ARG A 4 -5.44 4.22 -19.75
C ARG A 4 -4.85 3.09 -20.58
N ARG A 5 -4.11 3.44 -21.65
CA ARG A 5 -3.27 2.49 -22.38
C ARG A 5 -2.34 1.81 -21.37
N GLU A 6 -2.47 0.51 -21.20
CA GLU A 6 -1.44 -0.29 -20.57
C GLU A 6 -0.18 -0.17 -21.45
N PRO A 7 0.98 0.25 -20.91
CA PRO A 7 2.21 0.13 -21.67
C PRO A 7 2.42 -1.35 -21.95
N ALA A 8 2.58 -1.71 -23.22
CA ALA A 8 2.97 -3.05 -23.63
C ALA A 8 4.24 -3.40 -22.85
N ARG A 9 4.14 -4.37 -21.93
CA ARG A 9 5.27 -4.82 -21.11
C ARG A 9 6.16 -5.69 -21.98
N ASP A 10 7.01 -5.04 -22.78
CA ASP A 10 8.06 -5.70 -23.52
C ASP A 10 9.15 -6.20 -22.56
N ALA A 11 9.61 -7.44 -22.79
CA ALA A 11 10.57 -8.27 -22.05
C ALA A 11 9.99 -9.15 -20.93
N ASP A 12 10.20 -10.45 -21.10
CA ASP A 12 9.86 -11.53 -20.18
C ASP A 12 10.56 -11.33 -18.82
N TRP A 13 9.79 -11.00 -17.79
CA TRP A 13 10.28 -10.74 -16.42
C TRP A 13 10.93 -11.97 -15.76
N SER A 14 10.77 -13.15 -16.35
CA SER A 14 11.39 -14.38 -15.88
C SER A 14 12.89 -14.45 -16.17
N MET A 15 13.45 -13.51 -16.95
CA MET A 15 14.86 -13.52 -17.36
C MET A 15 15.63 -12.27 -16.89
N THR A 16 16.93 -12.41 -16.67
CA THR A 16 17.87 -11.31 -16.45
C THR A 16 18.29 -10.68 -17.79
N PRO A 17 18.88 -9.47 -17.80
CA PRO A 17 19.47 -8.90 -19.03
C PRO A 17 20.56 -9.77 -19.67
N ALA A 18 21.16 -10.70 -18.90
CA ALA A 18 22.15 -11.66 -19.39
C ALA A 18 21.52 -12.95 -19.96
N GLY A 19 20.19 -13.09 -19.94
CA GLY A 19 19.49 -14.28 -20.42
C GLY A 19 19.49 -15.44 -19.43
N GLU A 20 19.66 -15.17 -18.14
CA GLU A 20 19.58 -16.18 -17.07
C GLU A 20 18.18 -16.16 -16.41
N PRO A 21 17.68 -17.27 -15.86
CA PRO A 21 16.43 -17.27 -15.09
C PRO A 21 16.52 -16.35 -13.87
N ARG A 22 15.55 -15.46 -13.70
CA ARG A 22 15.38 -14.63 -12.51
C ARG A 22 14.72 -15.45 -11.40
N GLY A 23 15.18 -15.29 -10.16
CA GLY A 23 14.47 -15.83 -9.01
C GLY A 23 13.03 -15.32 -8.96
N TYR A 24 12.07 -16.23 -8.84
CA TYR A 24 10.65 -15.93 -8.79
C TYR A 24 10.03 -16.55 -7.54
N ILE A 25 9.06 -15.84 -6.97
CA ILE A 25 8.19 -16.34 -5.92
C ILE A 25 6.83 -16.53 -6.58
N ASP A 26 6.25 -17.72 -6.46
CA ASP A 26 4.89 -18.04 -6.92
C ASP A 26 3.91 -17.83 -5.75
N PRO A 27 3.32 -16.64 -5.57
CA PRO A 27 2.40 -16.39 -4.47
C PRO A 27 1.09 -17.15 -4.70
N HIS A 28 0.63 -17.87 -3.68
CA HIS A 28 -0.63 -18.62 -3.78
C HIS A 28 -1.87 -17.76 -3.50
N ALA A 29 -1.79 -16.85 -2.53
CA ALA A 29 -2.93 -16.04 -2.10
C ALA A 29 -2.46 -14.74 -1.44
N LEU A 30 -3.35 -13.74 -1.39
CA LEU A 30 -3.17 -12.53 -0.59
C LEU A 30 -3.80 -12.77 0.79
N ASP A 31 -2.99 -13.02 1.82
CA ASP A 31 -3.48 -13.26 3.18
C ASP A 31 -3.64 -11.95 3.98
N GLU A 32 -2.81 -10.94 3.71
CA GLU A 32 -2.79 -9.68 4.43
C GLU A 32 -2.59 -8.49 3.48
N LEU A 33 -3.37 -7.42 3.70
CA LEU A 33 -3.24 -6.16 2.98
C LEU A 33 -2.85 -5.04 3.93
N TRP A 34 -1.76 -4.32 3.61
CA TRP A 34 -1.25 -3.19 4.38
C TRP A 34 -1.58 -1.87 3.69
N PHE A 35 -2.20 -0.95 4.42
CA PHE A 35 -2.47 0.41 3.97
C PHE A 35 -1.50 1.40 4.61
N HIS A 36 -0.79 2.17 3.80
CA HIS A 36 -0.09 3.37 4.25
C HIS A 36 -1.07 4.55 4.31
N THR A 37 -1.27 5.10 5.49
CA THR A 37 -2.28 6.14 5.76
C THR A 37 -1.80 7.58 5.49
N GLY A 38 -0.56 7.74 5.00
CA GLY A 38 0.14 9.00 4.78
C GLY A 38 1.50 9.03 5.49
N THR A 39 2.20 10.17 5.50
CA THR A 39 3.51 10.31 6.20
C THR A 39 3.45 11.11 7.50
N ALA A 40 2.33 11.74 7.83
CA ALA A 40 2.19 12.53 9.06
C ALA A 40 2.24 11.64 10.31
N CYS A 41 3.14 11.93 11.25
CA CYS A 41 3.26 11.22 12.54
C CYS A 41 3.30 12.21 13.70
N ASN A 42 2.94 11.79 14.91
CA ASN A 42 3.10 12.59 16.14
C ASN A 42 4.49 12.47 16.76
N LEU A 43 5.33 11.55 16.28
CA LEU A 43 6.69 11.30 16.75
C LEU A 43 7.70 11.57 15.63
N SER A 44 8.97 11.75 16.01
CA SER A 44 10.11 11.91 15.11
C SER A 44 11.20 10.89 15.46
N CYS A 45 10.89 9.60 15.32
CA CYS A 45 11.80 8.53 15.74
C CYS A 45 13.07 8.50 14.86
N PRO A 46 14.29 8.46 15.45
CA PRO A 46 15.54 8.47 14.66
C PRO A 46 15.77 7.18 13.85
N PHE A 47 14.92 6.17 14.05
CA PHE A 47 14.95 4.87 13.38
C PHE A 47 13.70 4.62 12.52
N CYS A 48 12.91 5.66 12.22
CA CYS A 48 11.74 5.52 11.36
C CYS A 48 12.18 5.22 9.92
N LEU A 49 11.73 4.08 9.37
CA LEU A 49 12.06 3.68 8.00
C LEU A 49 11.57 4.70 6.95
N GLU A 50 10.36 5.23 7.15
CA GLU A 50 9.77 6.23 6.25
C GLU A 50 10.25 7.66 6.55
N GLY A 51 10.83 7.91 7.73
CA GLY A 51 11.22 9.25 8.17
C GLY A 51 10.04 10.17 8.53
N SER A 52 8.87 9.60 8.80
CA SER A 52 7.67 10.33 9.21
C SER A 52 7.88 11.19 10.46
N THR A 53 7.28 12.38 10.47
CA THR A 53 7.46 13.40 11.52
C THR A 53 6.21 14.30 11.63
N PRO A 54 6.04 15.09 12.71
CA PRO A 54 4.96 16.06 12.80
C PRO A 54 4.97 17.04 11.62
N GLY A 55 3.83 17.14 10.93
CA GLY A 55 3.66 18.01 9.78
C GLY A 55 4.20 17.45 8.46
N ASP A 56 4.71 16.23 8.41
CA ASP A 56 5.09 15.59 7.14
C ASP A 56 3.84 15.37 6.27
N GLY A 57 3.82 16.02 5.11
CA GLY A 57 2.75 15.92 4.10
C GLY A 57 3.27 15.45 2.75
N ARG A 58 4.37 14.69 2.70
CA ARG A 58 4.91 14.11 1.45
C ARG A 58 3.94 13.12 0.82
N LEU A 59 3.28 12.29 1.63
CA LEU A 59 2.18 11.45 1.20
C LEU A 59 0.87 11.95 1.82
N ASP A 60 -0.13 12.11 0.98
CA ASP A 60 -1.47 12.52 1.38
C ASP A 60 -2.10 11.49 2.32
N ARG A 61 -3.02 11.99 3.16
CA ARG A 61 -3.78 11.14 4.07
C ARG A 61 -4.87 10.42 3.30
N VAL A 62 -4.98 9.12 3.52
CA VAL A 62 -6.08 8.32 2.97
C VAL A 62 -7.40 8.70 3.60
N THR A 63 -8.47 8.61 2.81
CA THR A 63 -9.86 8.74 3.27
C THR A 63 -10.56 7.39 3.24
N LEU A 64 -11.69 7.25 3.94
CA LEU A 64 -12.51 6.05 3.83
C LEU A 64 -12.93 5.77 2.37
N ALA A 65 -13.19 6.81 1.57
CA ALA A 65 -13.56 6.64 0.17
C ALA A 65 -12.43 6.05 -0.68
N ASP A 66 -11.17 6.33 -0.33
CA ASP A 66 -10.01 5.73 -0.99
C ASP A 66 -9.85 4.26 -0.64
N LEU A 67 -10.05 3.91 0.64
CA LEU A 67 -9.78 2.57 1.15
C LEU A 67 -10.91 1.58 0.91
N ARG A 68 -12.17 2.02 1.03
CA ARG A 68 -13.35 1.15 0.95
C ARG A 68 -13.37 0.23 -0.28
N PRO A 69 -13.18 0.71 -1.53
CA PRO A 69 -13.21 -0.18 -2.68
C PRO A 69 -12.09 -1.23 -2.64
N LEU A 70 -10.91 -0.88 -2.09
CA LEU A 70 -9.77 -1.80 -1.97
C LEU A 70 -10.01 -2.86 -0.88
N MET A 71 -10.64 -2.47 0.23
CA MET A 71 -11.04 -3.39 1.28
C MET A 71 -12.12 -4.36 0.79
N ASP A 72 -13.12 -3.85 0.07
CA ASP A 72 -14.18 -4.67 -0.53
C ASP A 72 -13.58 -5.69 -1.53
N GLU A 73 -12.64 -5.26 -2.38
CA GLU A 73 -11.91 -6.16 -3.29
C GLU A 73 -11.05 -7.19 -2.54
N ALA A 74 -10.30 -6.77 -1.52
CA ALA A 74 -9.48 -7.64 -0.68
C ALA A 74 -10.30 -8.79 -0.06
N VAL A 75 -11.52 -8.50 0.40
CA VAL A 75 -12.45 -9.52 0.91
C VAL A 75 -12.79 -10.55 -0.17
N THR A 76 -13.01 -10.13 -1.42
CA THR A 76 -13.27 -11.07 -2.53
C THR A 76 -12.07 -11.95 -2.87
N LEU A 77 -10.85 -11.47 -2.61
CA LEU A 77 -9.60 -12.21 -2.80
C LEU A 77 -9.26 -13.16 -1.62
N GLY A 78 -10.07 -13.15 -0.55
CA GLY A 78 -9.87 -14.00 0.62
C GLY A 78 -8.84 -13.48 1.62
N VAL A 79 -8.56 -12.18 1.61
CA VAL A 79 -7.69 -11.53 2.61
C VAL A 79 -8.24 -11.73 4.02
N LYS A 80 -7.36 -12.05 4.96
CA LYS A 80 -7.70 -12.37 6.35
C LYS A 80 -7.37 -11.26 7.33
N GLN A 81 -6.44 -10.38 6.96
CA GLN A 81 -5.97 -9.30 7.81
C GLN A 81 -5.79 -8.01 7.02
N LEU A 82 -6.30 -6.91 7.58
CA LEU A 82 -6.06 -5.56 7.11
C LEU A 82 -5.21 -4.85 8.15
N SER A 83 -4.05 -4.38 7.73
CA SER A 83 -3.08 -3.67 8.58
C SER A 83 -2.95 -2.23 8.12
N PHE A 84 -2.84 -1.30 9.08
CA PHE A 84 -2.71 0.12 8.80
C PHE A 84 -1.39 0.65 9.37
N THR A 85 -0.65 1.38 8.55
CA THR A 85 0.68 1.94 8.85
C THR A 85 0.85 3.30 8.17
N GLY A 86 2.09 3.79 8.02
CA GLY A 86 2.45 5.08 7.41
C GLY A 86 3.29 5.93 8.36
N GLY A 87 2.89 7.18 8.50
CA GLY A 87 3.04 7.86 9.78
C GLY A 87 2.15 7.22 10.84
N GLU A 88 1.54 8.02 11.70
CA GLU A 88 0.68 7.49 12.78
C GLU A 88 -0.79 7.46 12.30
N PRO A 89 -1.44 6.29 12.14
CA PRO A 89 -2.81 6.21 11.64
C PRO A 89 -3.81 7.08 12.41
N PHE A 90 -3.67 7.17 13.74
CA PHE A 90 -4.58 7.97 14.57
C PHE A 90 -4.41 9.50 14.41
N ILE A 91 -3.41 9.97 13.65
CA ILE A 91 -3.33 11.37 13.22
C ILE A 91 -4.32 11.68 12.09
N VAL A 92 -4.76 10.66 11.34
CA VAL A 92 -5.86 10.76 10.38
C VAL A 92 -7.17 10.72 11.16
N LYS A 93 -7.82 11.86 11.36
CA LYS A 93 -9.04 11.97 12.20
C LYS A 93 -10.17 11.04 11.74
N ASP A 94 -10.27 10.81 10.44
CA ASP A 94 -11.26 9.93 9.82
C ASP A 94 -10.94 8.43 9.99
N PHE A 95 -9.79 8.09 10.57
CA PHE A 95 -9.36 6.70 10.74
C PHE A 95 -10.32 5.88 11.61
N VAL A 96 -11.01 6.50 12.55
CA VAL A 96 -12.04 5.81 13.35
C VAL A 96 -13.16 5.28 12.46
N ASN A 97 -13.59 6.05 11.45
CA ASN A 97 -14.62 5.61 10.49
C ASN A 97 -14.10 4.52 9.53
N ILE A 98 -12.78 4.34 9.42
CA ILE A 98 -12.16 3.25 8.64
C ILE A 98 -12.22 1.93 9.43
N LEU A 99 -12.27 1.99 10.76
CA LEU A 99 -12.32 0.81 11.63
C LEU A 99 -13.75 0.31 11.92
N ASP A 100 -14.78 1.09 11.60
CA ASP A 100 -16.20 0.79 11.78
C ASP A 100 -16.78 -0.05 10.63
#